data_AF-A0A8C1C1W6-F1
#
_entry.id   AF-A0A8C1C1W6-F1
#
_cell.length_a   1.000
_cell.length_b   1.000
_cell.length_c   1.000
_cell.angle_alpha   90.00
_cell.angle_beta   90.00
_cell.angle_gamma   90.00
#
_symmetry.space_group_name_H-M   'P 1'
#
loop_
_entity.id
_entity.type
_entity.pdbx_description
1 polymer ?
#
loop_
_entity_poly.entity_id
_entity_poly.type
_entity_poly.pdbx_seq_one_letter_code
_entity_poly.pdbx_strand_id
1 'polypeptide(L)'
;LYSSAESYQPVLPCVNKYLQYRWDKNCYEMHRSKLEEERVSRIKRENHMLLDKMSHIMHTGGGVDCRNDYVKKSLGSEKRQLELLRITKDNQCLLQRLSTCRPRYSVQVWHEQWLDNLQLMETIGRYPRLYKAQTKSEHKATSSEDED
;
A
#
# COMPACT_ATOMS: atom_id res chain seq x y z
N LEU A 1 -7.52 -85.31 48.70
CA LEU A 1 -6.81 -84.21 47.99
C LEU A 1 -6.53 -84.68 46.57
N TYR A 2 -6.70 -83.82 45.57
CA TYR A 2 -6.70 -84.03 44.10
C TYR A 2 -8.07 -84.09 43.43
N SER A 3 -8.68 -82.91 43.33
CA SER A 3 -9.62 -82.55 42.26
C SER A 3 -9.14 -81.20 41.74
N SER A 4 -8.73 -81.14 40.46
CA SER A 4 -8.48 -79.94 39.62
C SER A 4 -7.29 -80.16 38.67
N ALA A 5 -7.41 -81.08 37.71
CA ALA A 5 -6.53 -81.12 36.55
C ALA A 5 -7.31 -81.30 35.23
N GLU A 6 -8.58 -80.91 35.22
CA GLU A 6 -9.38 -80.88 34.00
C GLU A 6 -9.23 -79.53 33.31
N SER A 7 -8.77 -79.59 32.06
CA SER A 7 -8.84 -78.55 31.02
C SER A 7 -7.92 -77.33 31.15
N TYR A 8 -6.60 -77.55 31.12
CA TYR A 8 -5.73 -76.51 30.55
C TYR A 8 -5.85 -76.53 29.03
N GLN A 9 -6.66 -75.62 28.50
CA GLN A 9 -6.72 -75.31 27.07
C GLN A 9 -5.41 -74.60 26.69
N PRO A 10 -4.61 -75.10 25.75
CA PRO A 10 -3.32 -74.47 25.43
C PRO A 10 -3.55 -73.07 24.87
N VAL A 11 -2.85 -72.09 25.45
CA VAL A 11 -2.95 -70.64 25.14
C VAL A 11 -2.29 -70.29 23.79
N LEU A 12 -1.80 -71.28 23.05
CA LEU A 12 -1.10 -71.12 21.78
C LEU A 12 -1.90 -71.77 20.63
N PRO A 13 -1.96 -71.12 19.46
CA PRO A 13 -2.90 -71.45 18.38
C PRO A 13 -2.77 -72.88 17.84
N CYS A 14 -1.64 -73.55 18.04
CA CYS A 14 -1.51 -74.99 17.79
C CYS A 14 -0.34 -75.62 18.57
N VAL A 15 -0.53 -76.86 19.04
CA VAL A 15 0.50 -77.66 19.73
C VAL A 15 1.57 -78.19 18.76
N ASN A 16 1.27 -78.28 17.46
CA ASN A 16 2.19 -78.77 16.43
C ASN A 16 3.05 -77.62 15.84
N LYS A 17 4.37 -77.67 16.08
CA LYS A 17 5.33 -76.65 15.60
C LYS A 17 5.35 -76.46 14.08
N TYR A 18 5.12 -77.50 13.30
CA TYR A 18 5.08 -77.40 11.83
C TYR A 18 3.86 -76.61 11.36
N LEU A 19 2.69 -76.90 11.97
CA LEU A 19 1.47 -76.17 11.66
C LEU A 19 1.56 -74.71 12.09
N GLN A 20 2.20 -74.42 13.23
CA GLN A 20 2.45 -73.06 13.69
C GLN A 20 3.28 -72.28 12.69
N TYR A 21 4.43 -72.84 12.27
CA TYR A 21 5.30 -72.22 11.27
C TYR A 21 4.58 -71.95 9.95
N ARG A 22 3.77 -72.91 9.47
CA ARG A 22 2.98 -72.76 8.23
C ARG A 22 1.97 -71.63 8.34
N TRP A 23 1.27 -71.53 9.48
CA TRP A 23 0.31 -70.47 9.75
C TRP A 23 0.99 -69.11 9.82
N ASP A 24 2.04 -68.98 10.63
CA ASP A 24 2.79 -67.72 10.80
C ASP A 24 3.41 -67.23 9.48
N LYS A 25 3.96 -68.15 8.69
CA LYS A 25 4.50 -67.84 7.36
C LYS A 25 3.40 -67.32 6.42
N ASN A 26 2.24 -67.98 6.39
CA ASN A 26 1.12 -67.54 5.57
C ASN A 26 0.59 -66.16 6.03
N CYS A 27 0.41 -65.95 7.33
CA CYS A 27 0.01 -64.66 7.89
C CYS A 27 1.00 -63.55 7.55
N TYR A 28 2.30 -63.82 7.63
CA TYR A 28 3.35 -62.89 7.24
C TYR A 28 3.28 -62.55 5.74
N GLU A 29 3.15 -63.55 4.87
CA GLU A 29 3.03 -63.36 3.42
C GLU A 29 1.78 -62.55 3.06
N MET A 30 0.63 -62.85 3.68
CA MET A 30 -0.60 -62.09 3.48
C MET A 30 -0.47 -60.63 3.96
N HIS A 31 0.12 -60.40 5.14
CA HIS A 31 0.33 -59.06 5.65
C HIS A 31 1.27 -58.25 4.77
N ARG A 32 2.39 -58.86 4.35
CA ARG A 32 3.35 -58.25 3.43
C ARG A 32 2.70 -57.86 2.11
N SER A 33 1.93 -58.76 1.50
CA SER A 33 1.24 -58.51 0.24
C SER A 33 0.24 -57.35 0.36
N LYS A 34 -0.53 -57.29 1.44
CA LYS A 34 -1.43 -56.16 1.72
C LYS A 34 -0.69 -54.82 1.82
N LEU A 35 0.44 -54.78 2.53
CA LEU A 35 1.25 -53.56 2.64
C LEU A 35 1.83 -53.12 1.29
N GLU A 36 2.28 -54.06 0.46
CA GLU A 36 2.77 -53.78 -0.89
C GLU A 36 1.65 -53.26 -1.80
N GLU A 37 0.45 -53.83 -1.72
CA GLU A 37 -0.73 -53.36 -2.46
C GLU A 37 -1.16 -51.96 -2.02
N GLU A 38 -1.20 -51.68 -0.72
CA GLU A 38 -1.50 -50.34 -0.18
C GLU A 38 -0.46 -49.30 -0.63
N ARG A 39 0.82 -49.65 -0.61
CA ARG A 39 1.90 -48.80 -1.09
C ARG A 39 1.74 -48.50 -2.58
N VAL A 40 1.52 -49.51 -3.42
CA VAL A 40 1.34 -49.34 -4.86
C VAL A 40 0.09 -48.51 -5.15
N SER A 41 -1.01 -48.75 -4.43
CA SER A 41 -2.26 -48.00 -4.58
C SER A 41 -2.09 -46.53 -4.19
N ARG A 42 -1.29 -46.23 -3.17
CA ARG A 42 -0.92 -44.86 -2.81
C ARG A 42 -0.14 -44.17 -3.91
N ILE A 43 0.92 -44.80 -4.41
CA ILE A 43 1.75 -44.27 -5.49
C ILE A 43 0.90 -43.99 -6.75
N LYS A 44 0.02 -44.92 -7.13
CA LYS A 44 -0.86 -44.74 -8.30
C LYS A 44 -1.80 -43.54 -8.15
N ARG A 45 -2.39 -43.36 -6.96
CA ARG A 45 -3.29 -42.23 -6.68
C ARG A 45 -2.54 -40.90 -6.70
N GLU A 46 -1.37 -40.84 -6.07
CA GLU A 46 -0.52 -39.65 -6.09
C GLU A 46 -0.06 -39.29 -7.50
N ASN A 47 0.32 -40.28 -8.31
CA ASN A 47 0.67 -40.08 -9.71
C ASN A 47 -0.52 -39.54 -10.52
N HIS A 48 -1.73 -40.07 -10.33
CA HIS A 48 -2.94 -39.53 -10.96
C HIS A 48 -3.17 -38.07 -10.58
N MET A 49 -3.10 -37.73 -9.29
CA MET A 49 -3.27 -36.36 -8.82
C MET A 49 -2.20 -35.42 -9.40
N LEU A 50 -0.97 -35.89 -9.52
CA LEU A 50 0.12 -35.11 -10.11
C LEU A 50 -0.14 -34.86 -11.59
N LEU A 51 -0.54 -35.89 -12.33
CA LEU A 51 -0.87 -35.78 -13.75
C LEU A 51 -2.05 -34.84 -13.99
N ASP A 52 -3.07 -34.86 -13.14
CA ASP A 52 -4.19 -33.91 -13.22
C ASP A 52 -3.73 -32.47 -13.02
N LYS A 53 -2.85 -32.23 -12.03
CA LYS A 53 -2.25 -30.90 -11.79
C LYS A 53 -1.37 -30.45 -12.95
N MET A 54 -0.53 -31.35 -13.48
CA MET A 54 0.31 -31.06 -14.64
C MET A 54 -0.55 -30.76 -15.87
N SER A 55 -1.57 -31.58 -16.12
CA SER A 55 -2.55 -31.37 -17.17
C SER A 55 -3.20 -29.99 -17.02
N HIS A 56 -3.68 -29.65 -15.83
CA HIS A 56 -4.27 -28.33 -15.58
C HIS A 56 -3.31 -27.20 -15.96
N ILE A 57 -2.05 -27.24 -15.50
CA ILE A 57 -1.01 -26.25 -15.82
C ILE A 57 -0.74 -26.19 -17.33
N MET A 58 -0.67 -27.35 -18.00
CA MET A 58 -0.45 -27.43 -19.44
C MET A 58 -1.61 -26.79 -20.22
N HIS A 59 -2.85 -27.00 -19.78
CA HIS A 59 -4.04 -26.41 -20.41
C HIS A 59 -4.17 -24.90 -20.12
N THR A 60 -3.80 -24.42 -18.92
CA THR A 60 -3.84 -22.99 -18.56
C THR A 60 -2.55 -22.23 -18.91
N GLY A 61 -1.58 -22.89 -19.59
CA GLY A 61 -0.34 -22.26 -20.06
C GLY A 61 0.60 -21.80 -18.95
N GLY A 62 0.42 -22.29 -17.71
CA GLY A 62 1.24 -21.91 -16.56
C GLY A 62 1.11 -20.44 -16.12
N GLY A 63 0.06 -19.76 -16.57
CA GLY A 63 -0.22 -18.38 -16.17
C GLY A 63 -0.61 -18.32 -14.69
N VAL A 64 0.31 -17.88 -13.83
CA VAL A 64 -0.03 -17.37 -12.49
C VAL A 64 -0.58 -15.97 -12.69
N ASP A 65 -1.70 -15.63 -12.04
CA ASP A 65 -2.20 -14.26 -12.04
C ASP A 65 -1.18 -13.38 -11.31
N CYS A 66 -0.29 -12.73 -12.07
CA CYS A 66 0.65 -11.74 -11.54
C CYS A 66 -0.06 -10.45 -11.10
N ARG A 67 -1.36 -10.51 -10.82
CA ARG A 67 -2.18 -9.43 -10.33
C ARG A 67 -1.88 -9.21 -8.85
N ASN A 68 -0.77 -8.53 -8.62
CA ASN A 68 -0.40 -8.05 -7.31
C ASN A 68 -1.27 -6.84 -6.97
N ASP A 69 -2.37 -7.03 -6.23
CA ASP A 69 -3.22 -5.96 -5.69
C ASP A 69 -2.53 -5.21 -4.52
N TYR A 70 -1.22 -5.02 -4.62
CA TYR A 70 -0.42 -4.34 -3.61
C TYR A 70 -0.69 -2.84 -3.64
N VAL A 71 -1.48 -2.39 -2.67
CA VAL A 71 -1.66 -0.96 -2.40
C VAL A 71 -0.38 -0.44 -1.74
N LYS A 72 0.35 0.43 -2.45
CA LYS A 72 1.53 1.11 -1.91
C LYS A 72 1.15 1.92 -0.67
N LYS A 73 1.56 1.45 0.51
CA LYS A 73 1.44 2.21 1.76
C LYS A 73 2.67 3.11 1.91
N SER A 74 2.53 4.41 1.71
CA SER A 74 3.61 5.34 2.10
C SER A 74 3.56 5.56 3.61
N LEU A 75 4.64 5.20 4.30
CA LEU A 75 4.84 5.56 5.71
C LEU A 75 4.85 7.10 5.80
N GLY A 76 3.80 7.69 6.38
CA GLY A 76 3.67 9.15 6.55
C GLY A 76 2.53 9.83 5.78
N SER A 77 1.65 9.10 5.10
CA SER A 77 0.45 9.68 4.46
C SER A 77 -0.40 10.48 5.45
N GLU A 78 -0.66 9.88 6.61
CA GLU A 78 -1.47 10.50 7.67
C GLU A 78 -0.81 11.75 8.24
N LYS A 79 0.50 11.71 8.48
CA LYS A 79 1.28 12.89 8.93
C LYS A 79 1.20 14.03 7.91
N ARG A 80 1.33 13.73 6.62
CA ARG A 80 1.20 14.71 5.54
C ARG A 80 -0.21 15.31 5.48
N GLN A 81 -1.25 14.49 5.66
CA GLN A 81 -2.63 14.95 5.70
C GLN A 81 -2.90 15.89 6.89
N LEU A 82 -2.39 15.55 8.08
CA LEU A 82 -2.49 16.40 9.27
C LEU A 82 -1.77 17.73 9.10
N GLU A 83 -0.58 17.72 8.48
CA GLU A 83 0.19 18.93 8.20
C GLU A 83 -0.49 19.83 7.16
N LEU A 84 -1.08 19.23 6.12
CA LEU A 84 -1.93 19.94 5.15
C LEU A 84 -3.10 20.64 5.83
N LEU A 85 -3.81 19.95 6.74
CA LEU A 85 -4.92 20.54 7.49
C LEU A 85 -4.46 21.70 8.38
N ARG A 86 -3.30 21.55 9.06
CA ARG A 86 -2.70 22.61 9.87
C ARG A 86 -2.38 23.84 9.02
N ILE A 87 -1.63 23.67 7.93
CA ILE A 87 -1.25 24.76 7.02
C ILE A 87 -2.49 25.46 6.47
N THR A 88 -3.51 24.68 6.09
CA THR A 88 -4.77 25.24 5.57
C THR A 88 -5.47 26.12 6.62
N LYS A 89 -5.53 25.67 7.87
CA LYS A 89 -6.10 26.44 8.97
C LYS A 89 -5.31 27.73 9.24
N ASP A 90 -3.99 27.63 9.26
CA ASP A 90 -3.11 28.79 9.46
C ASP A 90 -3.27 29.81 8.32
N ASN A 91 -3.37 29.34 7.08
CA ASN A 91 -3.62 30.18 5.90
C ASN A 91 -4.98 30.87 5.97
N GLN A 92 -6.03 30.19 6.44
CA GLN A 92 -7.35 30.83 6.65
C GLN A 92 -7.28 31.95 7.69
N CYS A 93 -6.57 31.73 8.80
CA CYS A 93 -6.37 32.75 9.83
C CYS A 93 -5.58 33.96 9.29
N LEU A 94 -4.51 33.71 8.52
CA LEU A 94 -3.73 34.77 7.87
C LEU A 94 -4.59 35.56 6.88
N LEU A 95 -5.40 34.89 6.07
CA LEU A 95 -6.29 35.55 5.12
C LEU A 95 -7.31 36.43 5.84
N GLN A 96 -7.92 35.94 6.91
CA GLN A 96 -8.83 36.74 7.73
C GLN A 96 -8.15 37.97 8.29
N ARG A 97 -6.93 37.82 8.81
CA ARG A 97 -6.13 38.95 9.29
C ARG A 97 -5.85 39.95 8.17
N LEU A 98 -5.36 39.51 7.01
CA LEU A 98 -5.10 40.39 5.88
C LEU A 98 -6.36 41.13 5.41
N SER A 99 -7.51 40.46 5.40
CA SER A 99 -8.79 41.06 4.99
C SER A 99 -9.33 42.10 5.99
N THR A 100 -9.09 41.89 7.28
CA THR A 100 -9.58 42.75 8.36
C THR A 100 -8.61 43.86 8.74
N CYS A 101 -7.32 43.67 8.45
CA CYS A 101 -6.30 44.68 8.66
C CYS A 101 -6.54 45.89 7.75
N ARG A 102 -6.91 47.02 8.36
CA ARG A 102 -7.00 48.30 7.67
C ARG A 102 -5.58 48.83 7.40
N PRO A 103 -5.25 49.29 6.17
CA PRO A 103 -3.96 49.91 5.91
C PRO A 103 -3.78 51.16 6.77
N ARG A 104 -2.62 51.27 7.41
CA ARG A 104 -2.29 52.40 8.31
C ARG A 104 -2.11 53.72 7.56
N TYR A 105 -1.74 53.63 6.28
CA TYR A 105 -1.56 54.76 5.40
C TYR A 105 -2.45 54.60 4.18
N SER A 106 -3.11 55.68 3.78
CA SER A 106 -3.86 55.72 2.52
C SER A 106 -2.91 56.14 1.41
N VAL A 107 -2.81 55.31 0.37
CA VAL A 107 -2.02 55.62 -0.83
C VAL A 107 -2.52 56.91 -1.49
N GLN A 108 -3.82 57.20 -1.40
CA GLN A 108 -4.42 58.44 -1.93
C GLN A 108 -3.91 59.66 -1.16
N VAL A 109 -3.94 59.60 0.18
CA VAL A 109 -3.44 60.70 1.04
C VAL A 109 -1.94 60.92 0.82
N TRP A 110 -1.16 59.85 0.68
CA TRP A 110 0.27 59.96 0.38
C TRP A 110 0.53 60.58 -1.00
N HIS A 111 -0.33 60.29 -1.99
CA HIS A 111 -0.22 60.88 -3.31
C HIS A 111 -0.53 62.38 -3.28
N GLU A 112 -1.60 62.79 -2.59
CA GLU A 112 -1.96 64.20 -2.40
C GLU A 112 -0.84 64.97 -1.69
N GLN A 113 -0.34 64.44 -0.56
CA GLN A 113 0.79 65.05 0.17
C GLN A 113 2.05 65.18 -0.68
N TRP A 114 2.30 64.21 -1.57
CA TRP A 114 3.42 64.25 -2.49
C TRP A 114 3.23 65.34 -3.56
N LEU A 115 2.01 65.51 -4.10
CA LEU A 115 1.69 66.58 -5.03
C LEU A 115 1.82 67.96 -4.39
N ASP A 116 1.32 68.15 -3.17
CA ASP A 116 1.46 69.40 -2.42
C ASP A 116 2.93 69.76 -2.19
N ASN A 117 3.75 68.76 -1.87
CA ASN A 117 5.18 68.93 -1.69
C ASN A 117 5.87 69.28 -3.03
N LEU A 118 5.44 68.67 -4.14
CA LEU A 118 5.92 69.03 -5.48
C LEU A 118 5.58 70.49 -5.81
N GLN A 119 4.36 70.93 -5.55
CA GLN A 119 3.93 72.31 -5.77
C GLN A 119 4.69 73.30 -4.87
N LEU A 120 4.89 72.96 -3.59
CA LEU A 120 5.67 73.76 -2.66
C LEU A 120 7.10 73.95 -3.16
N MET A 121 7.76 72.87 -3.56
CA MET A 121 9.11 72.89 -4.10
C MET A 121 9.22 73.68 -5.42
N GLU A 122 8.18 73.73 -6.26
CA GLU A 122 8.14 74.63 -7.44
C GLU A 122 8.04 76.10 -7.01
N THR A 123 7.21 76.37 -6.01
CA THR A 123 6.94 77.73 -5.51
C THR A 123 8.16 78.34 -4.82
N ILE A 124 8.91 77.55 -4.02
CA ILE A 124 10.09 78.01 -3.28
C ILE A 124 11.40 77.85 -4.06
N GLY A 125 11.34 77.25 -5.25
CA GLY A 125 12.51 76.96 -6.08
C GLY A 125 13.06 78.24 -6.72
N ARG A 126 14.30 78.59 -6.40
CA ARG A 126 14.99 79.75 -7.01
C ARG A 126 15.32 79.56 -8.49
N TYR A 127 15.44 78.32 -8.95
CA TYR A 127 15.81 77.96 -10.32
C TYR A 127 14.82 76.94 -10.90
N PRO A 128 14.58 76.94 -12.23
CA PRO A 128 13.64 76.02 -12.87
C PRO A 128 14.03 74.57 -12.66
N ARG A 129 13.03 73.70 -12.42
CA ARG A 129 13.29 72.25 -12.28
C ARG A 129 13.81 71.69 -13.60
N LEU A 130 14.96 71.02 -13.52
CA LEU A 130 15.60 70.38 -14.68
C LEU A 130 14.93 69.05 -15.09
N TYR A 131 14.04 68.50 -14.26
CA TYR A 131 13.35 67.24 -14.50
C TYR A 131 11.89 67.32 -14.02
N LYS A 132 10.96 66.83 -14.85
CA LYS A 132 9.55 66.65 -14.48
C LYS A 132 9.39 65.29 -13.80
N ALA A 133 8.78 65.26 -12.62
CA ALA A 133 8.45 64.00 -11.97
C ALA A 133 7.39 63.26 -12.82
N GLN A 134 7.75 62.11 -13.39
CA GLN A 134 6.80 61.29 -14.16
C GLN A 134 5.69 60.81 -13.22
N THR A 135 4.46 61.18 -13.52
CA THR A 135 3.28 60.63 -12.83
C THR A 135 2.99 59.27 -13.45
N LYS A 136 2.83 58.22 -12.62
CA LYS A 136 2.59 56.85 -13.08
C LYS A 136 1.33 56.67 -13.95
N SER A 137 0.50 57.70 -14.13
CA SER A 137 -0.63 57.70 -15.07
C SER A 137 -0.21 57.55 -16.53
N GLU A 138 1.02 57.90 -16.90
CA GLU A 138 1.48 57.85 -18.31
C GLU A 138 1.95 56.44 -18.76
N HIS A 139 2.32 55.54 -17.85
CA HIS A 139 2.84 54.20 -18.20
C HIS A 139 1.76 53.14 -18.47
N LYS A 140 0.46 53.48 -18.37
CA LYS A 140 -0.64 52.54 -18.68
C LYS A 140 -1.20 52.71 -20.09
N ALA A 141 -0.85 53.78 -20.81
CA ALA A 141 -1.36 54.03 -22.16
C ALA A 141 -0.55 53.33 -23.27
N THR A 142 0.66 52.83 -22.99
CA THR A 142 1.61 52.34 -24.03
C THR A 142 1.81 50.82 -24.04
N SER A 143 0.93 50.04 -23.41
CA SER A 143 1.07 48.56 -23.34
C SER A 143 -0.15 47.79 -23.87
N SER A 144 -1.08 48.44 -24.58
CA SER A 144 -2.28 47.81 -25.15
C SER A 144 -2.38 47.87 -26.68
N GLU A 145 -1.30 48.18 -27.37
CA GLU A 145 -1.20 48.10 -28.83
C GLU A 145 0.04 47.26 -29.13
N ASP A 146 -0.17 45.96 -29.36
CA ASP A 146 0.69 45.03 -30.14
C ASP A 146 0.31 43.58 -29.73
N GLU A 147 -0.87 43.12 -30.16
CA GLU A 147 -1.14 41.71 -30.43
C GLU A 147 -1.71 41.58 -31.85
N ASP A 148 -0.87 41.08 -32.76
CA ASP A 148 -1.20 40.37 -34.01
C ASP A 148 -0.38 39.07 -34.03
#